data_AF-A0A7C1YUZ4-F1
#
_entry.id   AF-A0A7C1YUZ4-F1
#
_cell.length_a   1.000
_cell.length_b   1.000
_cell.length_c   1.000
_cell.angle_alpha   90.00
_cell.angle_beta   90.00
_cell.angle_gamma   90.00
#
_symmetry.space_group_name_H-M   'P 1'
#
loop_
_entity.id
_entity.type
_entity.pdbx_description
1 polymer ?
#
loop_
_entity_poly.entity_id
_entity_poly.type
_entity_poly.pdbx_seq_one_letter_code
_entity_poly.pdbx_strand_id
1 'polypeptide(L)' 'MNDEIKREVFTAIDLVNAEMPKSMWLRKSPEAVLFGEGREIDSLGLVSLFAAVEDRIERKFNVGIFL' A
#
# COMPACT_ATOMS: atom_id res chain seq x y z
N MET A 1 -6.55 3.06 -14.55
CA MET A 1 -5.87 1.99 -13.79
C MET A 1 -6.74 0.74 -13.89
N ASN A 2 -6.16 -0.45 -14.11
CA ASN A 2 -6.94 -1.69 -14.10
C ASN A 2 -7.59 -1.86 -12.71
N ASP A 3 -8.91 -2.11 -12.66
CA ASP A 3 -9.67 -2.23 -11.41
C ASP A 3 -9.17 -3.35 -10.52
N GLU A 4 -8.58 -4.40 -11.08
CA GLU A 4 -7.96 -5.48 -10.33
C GLU A 4 -6.68 -5.03 -9.65
N ILE A 5 -5.78 -4.34 -10.36
CA ILE A 5 -4.54 -3.80 -9.78
C ILE A 5 -4.87 -2.82 -8.66
N LYS A 6 -5.85 -1.94 -8.88
CA LYS A 6 -6.29 -0.98 -7.85
C LYS A 6 -6.78 -1.69 -6.59
N ARG A 7 -7.52 -2.79 -6.74
CA ARG A 7 -7.95 -3.64 -5.62
C ARG A 7 -6.76 -4.30 -4.92
N GLU A 8 -5.77 -4.74 -5.69
CA GLU A 8 -4.52 -5.30 -5.17
C GLU A 8 -3.64 -4.27 -4.42
N VAL A 9 -3.72 -2.99 -4.75
CA VAL A 9 -3.10 -1.93 -3.94
C VAL A 9 -3.93 -1.65 -2.68
N PHE A 10 -5.25 -1.54 -2.80
CA PHE A 10 -6.11 -1.16 -1.67
C PHE A 10 -6.17 -2.19 -0.54
N THR A 11 -6.21 -3.50 -0.82
CA THR A 11 -6.08 -4.47 0.29
C THR A 11 -4.65 -4.53 0.85
N ALA A 12 -3.59 -4.13 0.12
CA ALA A 12 -2.26 -4.00 0.72
C ALA A 12 -2.25 -2.87 1.76
N ILE A 13 -2.93 -1.76 1.45
CA ILE A 13 -3.17 -0.68 2.42
C ILE A 13 -3.96 -1.20 3.64
N ASP A 14 -4.99 -2.02 3.43
CA ASP A 14 -5.75 -2.62 4.55
C ASP A 14 -4.88 -3.51 5.45
N LEU A 15 -4.00 -4.32 4.84
CA LEU A 15 -3.08 -5.19 5.59
C LEU A 15 -2.09 -4.38 6.42
N VAL A 16 -1.47 -3.35 5.83
CA VAL A 16 -0.52 -2.48 6.55
C VAL A 16 -1.23 -1.69 7.66
N ASN A 17 -2.43 -1.18 7.41
CA ASN A 17 -3.21 -0.49 8.44
C ASN A 17 -3.60 -1.42 9.60
N ALA A 18 -3.89 -2.69 9.35
CA ALA A 18 -4.26 -3.64 10.41
C ALA A 18 -3.16 -3.84 11.47
N GLU A 19 -1.89 -3.68 11.05
CA GLU A 19 -0.71 -3.81 11.92
C GLU A 19 -0.32 -2.49 12.61
N MET A 20 -1.00 -1.38 12.30
CA MET A 20 -0.67 -0.04 12.80
C MET A 20 -1.75 0.56 13.71
N PRO A 21 -1.38 1.48 14.62
CA PRO A 21 -2.34 2.28 15.35
C PRO A 21 -3.24 3.07 14.40
N LYS A 22 -4.52 3.23 14.74
CA LYS A 22 -5.51 3.96 13.92
C LYS A 22 -5.09 5.38 13.53
N SER A 23 -4.30 6.04 14.38
CA SER A 23 -3.76 7.38 14.11
C SER A 23 -2.75 7.43 12.96
N MET A 24 -2.24 6.28 12.52
CA MET A 24 -1.24 6.12 11.46
C MET A 24 -1.81 5.40 10.24
N TRP A 25 -3.13 5.22 10.17
CA TRP A 25 -3.76 4.55 9.04
C TRP A 25 -3.66 5.41 7.79
N LEU A 26 -3.17 4.80 6.72
CA LEU A 26 -3.17 5.37 5.39
C LEU A 26 -4.58 5.32 4.80
N ARG A 27 -5.06 6.44 4.27
CA ARG A 27 -6.34 6.49 3.56
C ARG A 27 -6.28 5.72 2.24
N LYS A 28 -7.33 4.95 1.93
CA LYS A 28 -7.49 4.28 0.62
C LYS A 28 -7.97 5.25 -0.46
N SER A 29 -7.09 6.15 -0.88
CA SER A 29 -7.34 7.16 -1.92
C SER A 29 -6.17 7.20 -2.89
N PRO A 30 -6.39 7.32 -4.21
CA PRO A 30 -5.32 7.61 -5.16
C PRO A 30 -4.58 8.93 -4.88
N GLU A 31 -5.21 9.84 -4.15
CA GLU A 31 -4.70 11.15 -3.78
C GLU A 31 -4.01 11.13 -2.41
N ALA A 32 -3.86 9.97 -1.76
CA ALA A 32 -3.14 9.85 -0.50
C ALA A 32 -1.64 10.15 -0.71
N VAL A 33 -1.08 11.00 0.15
CA VAL A 33 0.32 11.40 0.05
C VAL A 33 1.18 10.36 0.79
N LEU A 34 1.97 9.59 0.03
CA LEU A 34 2.81 8.52 0.58
C LEU A 34 4.17 9.02 1.08
N PHE A 35 4.69 10.11 0.50
CA PHE A 35 6.02 10.62 0.81
C PHE A 35 6.07 12.15 0.66
N GLY A 36 6.98 12.78 1.41
CA GLY A 36 7.19 14.23 1.39
C GLY A 36 6.35 14.98 2.43
N GLU A 37 6.10 16.26 2.16
CA GLU A 37 5.28 17.11 3.00
C GLU A 37 3.81 16.65 2.99
N GLY A 38 3.19 16.55 4.17
CA GLY A 38 1.82 16.08 4.31
C GLY A 38 1.64 14.56 4.16
N ARG A 39 2.72 13.77 4.25
CA ARG A 39 2.63 12.30 4.19
C ARG A 39 1.71 11.73 5.28
N GLU A 40 0.92 10.74 4.90
CA GLU A 40 -0.02 10.04 5.79
C GLU A 40 0.62 8.79 6.45
N ILE A 41 1.75 8.32 5.92
CA ILE A 41 2.46 7.13 6.39
C ILE A 41 3.91 7.48 6.72
N ASP A 42 4.48 6.81 7.72
CA ASP A 42 5.90 6.96 8.04
C ASP A 42 6.78 6.12 7.09
N SER A 43 8.10 6.27 7.21
CA SER A 43 9.04 5.57 6.34
C SER A 43 8.98 4.05 6.49
N LEU A 44 8.67 3.54 7.68
CA LEU A 44 8.57 2.10 7.91
C LEU A 44 7.30 1.54 7.29
N GLY A 45 6.16 2.19 7.52
CA GLY A 45 4.89 1.83 6.91
C GLY A 45 4.93 1.93 5.39
N LEU A 46 5.69 2.89 4.83
CA LEU A 46 5.89 2.97 3.37
C LEU A 46 6.61 1.73 2.82
N VAL A 47 7.69 1.30 3.47
CA VAL A 47 8.42 0.08 3.09
C VAL A 47 7.51 -1.15 3.25
N SER A 48 6.75 -1.23 4.34
CA SER A 48 5.77 -2.31 4.55
C SER A 48 4.69 -2.31 3.46
N LEU A 49 4.23 -1.15 3.01
CA LEU A 49 3.26 -1.03 1.92
C LEU A 49 3.84 -1.52 0.59
N PHE A 50 5.07 -1.16 0.25
CA PHE A 50 5.70 -1.64 -0.98
C PHE A 50 5.84 -3.15 -0.98
N ALA A 51 6.39 -3.74 0.08
CA ALA A 51 6.51 -5.18 0.22
C ALA A 51 5.13 -5.90 0.12
N ALA A 52 4.10 -5.33 0.74
CA ALA A 52 2.74 -5.89 0.67
C ALA A 52 2.15 -5.79 -0.75
N VAL A 53 2.39 -4.70 -1.49
CA VAL A 53 1.94 -4.56 -2.88
C VAL A 53 2.66 -5.56 -3.79
N GLU A 54 3.98 -5.69 -3.65
CA GLU A 54 4.79 -6.64 -4.42
C GLU A 54 4.28 -8.08 -4.24
N ASP A 55 4.13 -8.55 -2.99
CA ASP A 55 3.64 -9.90 -2.68
C ASP A 55 2.23 -10.14 -3.25
N ARG A 56 1.33 -9.14 -3.17
CA ARG A 56 -0.03 -9.27 -3.70
C ARG A 56 -0.07 -9.35 -5.22
N ILE A 57 0.69 -8.49 -5.89
CA ILE A 57 0.77 -8.50 -7.36
C ILE A 57 1.40 -9.81 -7.83
N GLU A 58 2.46 -10.28 -7.17
CA GLU A 58 3.09 -11.56 -7.48
C GLU A 58 2.12 -12.72 -7.33
N ARG A 59 1.40 -12.83 -6.20
CA ARG A 59 0.43 -13.91 -5.97
C ARG A 59 -0.75 -13.87 -6.94
N LYS A 60 -1.27 -12.68 -7.27
CA LYS A 60 -2.48 -12.53 -8.07
C LYS A 60 -2.21 -12.72 -9.57
N PHE A 61 -1.09 -12.20 -10.05
CA PHE A 61 -0.79 -12.13 -11.48
C PHE A 61 0.37 -13.04 -11.90
N ASN A 62 1.06 -13.68 -10.95
CA ASN A 62 2.26 -14.48 -11.19
C ASN A 62 3.36 -13.68 -11.91
N VAL A 63 3.47 -12.38 -11.56
CA VAL A 63 4.44 -11.42 -12.08
C VAL A 63 5.05 -10.66 -10.91
N GLY A 64 6.37 -10.76 -10.77
CA GLY A 64 7.12 -9.94 -9.81
C GLY A 64 7.25 -8.50 -10.31
N ILE A 65 7.05 -7.54 -9.41
CA ILE A 65 7.37 -6.12 -9.60
C ILE A 65 8.32 -5.67 -8.49
N PHE A 66 9.05 -4.58 -8.72
CA PHE A 66 9.95 -3.98 -7.73
C PHE A 66 9.68 -2.47 -7.67
N LEU A 67 9.44 -1.94 -6.47
CA LEU A 67 9.06 -0.54 -6.22
C LEU A 67 10.13 0.26 -5.47
#